data_AF-A0A6G3ZD08-F1
#
_entry.id   AF-A0A6G3ZD08-F1
#
_cell.length_a   1.000
_cell.length_b   1.000
_cell.length_c   1.000
_cell.angle_alpha   90.00
_cell.angle_beta   90.00
_cell.angle_gamma   90.00
#
_symmetry.space_group_name_H-M   'P 1'
#
loop_
_entity.id
_entity.type
_entity.pdbx_description
1 polymer ?
#
loop_
_entity_poly.entity_id
_entity_poly.type
_entity_poly.pdbx_seq_one_letter_code
_entity_poly.pdbx_strand_id
1 'polypeptide(L)' 'MSVVSQVILNADDELRYPTLGELQSIQAFLSTGEQR' A
#
# COMPACT_ATOMS: atom_id res chain seq x y z
N MET A 1 4.32 -5.81 -10.31
CA MET A 1 4.32 -4.58 -9.49
C MET A 1 3.48 -4.87 -8.25
N SER A 2 4.05 -4.71 -7.05
CA SER A 2 3.34 -4.96 -5.79
C SER A 2 2.52 -3.72 -5.42
N VAL A 3 1.30 -3.91 -4.87
CA VAL A 3 0.43 -2.84 -4.36
C VAL A 3 1.18 -1.99 -3.31
N VAL A 4 2.04 -2.64 -2.52
CA VAL A 4 2.86 -1.99 -1.50
C VAL A 4 3.86 -1.00 -2.11
N SER A 5 4.51 -1.38 -3.21
CA SER A 5 5.48 -0.51 -3.88
C SER A 5 4.84 0.75 -4.45
N GLN A 6 3.62 0.63 -4.99
CA GLN A 6 2.89 1.78 -5.56
C GLN A 6 2.53 2.80 -4.48
N VAL A 7 2.05 2.33 -3.32
CA VAL A 7 1.67 3.20 -2.21
C VAL A 7 2.89 3.94 -1.65
N ILE A 8 4.04 3.26 -1.52
CA ILE A 8 5.26 3.88 -1.01
C ILE A 8 5.77 4.96 -1.96
N LEU A 9 5.81 4.68 -3.27
CA LEU A 9 6.27 5.65 -4.27
C LEU A 9 5.36 6.89 -4.32
N ASN A 10 4.03 6.70 -4.27
CA ASN A 10 3.09 7.82 -4.24
C ASN A 10 3.25 8.68 -2.97
N ALA A 11 3.48 8.05 -1.81
CA ALA A 11 3.70 8.76 -0.56
C ALA A 11 5.04 9.53 -0.56
N ASP A 12 6.08 8.96 -1.18
CA ASP A 12 7.40 9.58 -1.35
C ASP A 12 7.33 10.80 -2.28
N ASP A 13 6.63 10.69 -3.42
CA ASP A 13 6.41 11.79 -4.37
C ASP A 13 5.66 12.97 -3.71
N GLU A 14 4.76 12.68 -2.77
CA GLU A 14 3.99 13.66 -2.02
C GLU A 14 4.68 14.09 -0.70
N LEU A 15 5.90 13.60 -0.42
CA LEU A 15 6.69 13.89 0.79
C LEU A 15 5.89 13.70 2.09
N ARG A 16 5.04 12.67 2.15
CA ARG A 16 4.15 12.39 3.28
C ARG A 16 4.17 10.93 3.66
N TYR A 17 3.54 10.63 4.80
CA TYR A 17 3.21 9.26 5.13
C TYR A 17 2.01 8.76 4.30
N PRO A 18 1.90 7.44 4.09
CA PRO A 18 0.71 6.84 3.51
C PRO A 18 -0.54 7.24 4.28
N THR A 19 -1.60 7.55 3.54
CA THR A 19 -2.90 7.87 4.12
C THR A 19 -3.58 6.61 4.67
N LEU A 20 -4.61 6.82 5.49
CA LEU A 20 -5.36 5.72 6.11
C LEU A 20 -5.96 4.76 5.07
N GLY A 21 -6.42 5.26 3.92
CA GLY A 21 -6.97 4.44 2.84
C GLY A 21 -5.92 3.62 2.09
N GLU A 22 -4.72 4.18 1.92
CA GLU A 22 -3.57 3.48 1.33
C GLU A 22 -3.08 2.36 2.24
N LEU A 23 -3.06 2.59 3.56
CA LEU A 23 -2.74 1.56 4.56
C LEU A 23 -3.79 0.43 4.59
N GLN A 24 -5.09 0.75 4.47
CA GLN A 24 -6.14 -0.26 4.35
C GLN A 24 -5.98 -1.12 3.10
N SER A 25 -5.57 -0.50 1.99
CA SER A 25 -5.31 -1.21 0.73
C SER A 25 -4.13 -2.18 0.85
N ILE A 26 -3.05 -1.77 1.55
CA ILE A 26 -1.93 -2.66 1.88
C ILE A 26 -2.40 -3.82 2.77
N GLN A 27 -3.20 -3.54 3.80
CA GLN A 27 -3.69 -4.56 4.72
C GLN A 27 -4.57 -5.59 3.99
N ALA A 28 -5.50 -5.14 3.15
CA ALA A 28 -6.35 -6.02 2.35
C ALA A 28 -5.52 -6.87 1.37
N PHE A 29 -4.53 -6.28 0.71
CA PHE A 29 -3.63 -7.00 -0.19
C PHE A 29 -2.86 -8.11 0.55
N LEU A 30 -2.30 -7.80 1.72
CA LEU A 30 -1.59 -8.78 2.55
C LEU A 30 -2.52 -9.87 3.09
N SER A 31 -3.74 -9.53 3.50
CA SER A 31 -4.75 -10.53 3.93
C SER A 31 -5.16 -11.48 2.81
N THR A 32 -5.20 -11.01 1.56
CA THR A 32 -5.45 -11.88 0.39
C THR A 32 -4.23 -12.65 -0.08
N GLY A 33 -3.04 -12.39 0.48
CA GLY A 33 -1.79 -13.04 0.13
C GLY A 33 -1.69 -14.50 0.59
N GLU A 34 -2.35 -14.87 1.69
CA GLU A 34 -2.45 -16.26 2.19
C GLU A 34 -3.25 -17.18 1.24
N GLN A 35 -4.04 -16.60 0.33
CA GLN A 35 -4.91 -17.34 -0.59
C GLN A 35 -4.28 -17.56 -1.99
N ARG A 36 -3.02 -17.17 -2.20
CA ARG A 36 -2.34 -17.18 -3.51
C ARG A 36 -1.28 -18.26 -3.64
#